data_AF-A0A961USZ1-F1
#
_entry.id   AF-A0A961USZ1-F1
#
_cell.length_a   1.000
_cell.length_b   1.000
_cell.length_c   1.000
_cell.angle_alpha   90.00
_cell.angle_beta   90.00
_cell.angle_gamma   90.00
#
_symmetry.space_group_name_H-M   'P 1'
#
loop_
_entity.id
_entity.type
_entity.pdbx_description
1 polymer ?
#
loop_
_entity_poly.entity_id
_entity_poly.type
_entity_poly.pdbx_seq_one_letter_code
_entity_poly.pdbx_strand_id
1 'polypeptide(L)'
;MSSLSAWMISLTLGLCAVIITAGANQPFLNLLSTGLVSVAFASLGIRENRALVAEGARKSEIAGSTARYIGLVWTWGALALLVIYALVYENSWKEWWQFFLSFATAAVGSIIFANMLGRDAEAGKEDESVMGLGRLLVKVQLIGMMVGVISLVIDGKFPRDTAHQDWAACNIFFFGGLAIAAICANALASSRS
;
A
#
# COMPACT_ATOMS: atom_id res chain seq x y z
N MET A 1 -0.99 -16.26 -15.15
CA MET A 1 0.08 -15.30 -14.79
C MET A 1 0.44 -15.54 -13.34
N SER A 2 1.73 -15.60 -12.98
CA SER A 2 2.10 -15.65 -11.57
C SER A 2 1.59 -14.38 -10.87
N SER A 3 1.17 -14.50 -9.61
CA SER A 3 0.68 -13.38 -8.79
C SER A 3 1.63 -12.18 -8.89
N LEU A 4 2.94 -12.42 -8.81
CA LEU A 4 3.96 -11.38 -8.87
C LEU A 4 3.94 -10.60 -10.20
N SER A 5 3.72 -11.26 -11.34
CA SER A 5 3.63 -10.56 -12.64
C SER A 5 2.43 -9.62 -12.70
N ALA A 6 1.28 -10.02 -12.14
CA ALA A 6 0.10 -9.15 -12.08
C ALA A 6 0.36 -7.92 -11.18
N TRP A 7 1.06 -8.12 -10.06
CA TRP A 7 1.51 -7.02 -9.19
C TRP A 7 2.48 -6.09 -9.89
N MET A 8 3.52 -6.60 -10.55
CA MET A 8 4.52 -5.76 -11.24
C MET A 8 3.90 -4.94 -12.37
N ILE A 9 2.96 -5.51 -13.13
CA ILE A 9 2.23 -4.79 -14.18
C ILE A 9 1.35 -3.70 -13.55
N SER A 10 0.60 -4.04 -12.50
CA SER A 10 -0.28 -3.07 -11.81
C SER A 10 0.52 -1.93 -11.18
N LEU A 11 1.68 -2.25 -10.59
CA LEU A 11 2.62 -1.28 -10.04
C LEU A 11 3.14 -0.35 -11.13
N THR A 12 3.63 -0.90 -12.25
CA THR A 12 4.22 -0.11 -13.33
C THR A 12 3.19 0.80 -13.98
N LEU A 13 2.05 0.23 -14.41
CA LEU A 13 0.98 1.00 -15.04
C LEU A 13 0.40 2.03 -14.07
N GLY A 14 0.21 1.64 -12.81
CA GLY A 14 -0.31 2.53 -11.78
C GLY A 14 0.64 3.68 -11.46
N LEU A 15 1.95 3.43 -11.42
CA LEU A 15 2.96 4.47 -11.26
C LEU A 15 2.93 5.44 -12.44
N CYS A 16 2.96 4.93 -13.67
CA CYS A 16 2.91 5.76 -14.88
C CYS A 16 1.64 6.62 -14.93
N ALA A 17 0.46 6.05 -14.66
CA ALA A 17 -0.80 6.78 -14.69
C ALA A 17 -0.82 7.97 -13.72
N VAL A 18 -0.39 7.75 -12.47
CA VAL A 18 -0.38 8.79 -11.43
C VAL A 18 0.67 9.87 -11.75
N ILE A 19 1.87 9.49 -12.20
CA ILE A 19 2.92 10.44 -12.58
C ILE A 19 2.49 11.29 -13.77
N ILE A 20 1.98 10.67 -14.85
CA ILE A 20 1.60 11.39 -16.07
C ILE A 20 0.46 12.37 -15.78
N THR A 21 -0.55 11.94 -15.02
CA THR A 21 -1.69 12.81 -14.69
C THR A 21 -1.31 13.95 -13.74
N ALA A 22 -0.37 13.72 -12.82
CA ALA A 22 0.20 14.79 -11.99
C ALA A 22 1.03 15.78 -12.83
N GLY A 23 1.94 15.27 -13.67
CA GLY A 23 2.79 16.11 -14.54
C GLY A 23 2.00 16.91 -15.57
N ALA A 24 0.87 16.37 -16.07
CA ALA A 24 -0.06 17.10 -16.93
C ALA A 24 -0.95 18.10 -16.18
N ASN A 25 -0.81 18.22 -14.86
CA ASN A 25 -1.63 19.05 -13.99
C ASN A 25 -3.15 18.82 -14.17
N GLN A 26 -3.54 17.54 -14.27
CA GLN A 26 -4.94 17.12 -14.46
C GLN A 26 -5.48 16.51 -13.15
N PRO A 27 -5.92 17.32 -12.17
CA PRO A 27 -6.23 16.84 -10.81
C PRO A 27 -7.33 15.79 -10.77
N PHE A 28 -8.37 15.95 -11.60
CA PHE A 28 -9.45 14.97 -11.67
C PHE A 28 -8.98 13.62 -12.23
N LEU A 29 -8.16 13.62 -13.29
CA LEU A 29 -7.61 12.39 -13.85
C LEU A 29 -6.62 11.73 -12.89
N ASN A 30 -5.85 12.52 -12.14
CA ASN A 30 -4.95 12.01 -11.12
C ASN A 30 -5.71 11.36 -9.96
N LEU A 31 -6.78 12.01 -9.48
CA LEU A 31 -7.69 11.46 -8.48
C LEU A 31 -8.28 10.12 -8.94
N LEU A 32 -8.84 10.07 -10.16
CA LEU A 32 -9.39 8.84 -10.74
C LEU A 32 -8.33 7.75 -10.89
N SER A 33 -7.16 8.09 -11.44
CA SER A 33 -6.08 7.13 -11.65
C SER A 33 -5.61 6.53 -10.33
N THR A 34 -5.41 7.36 -9.32
CA THR A 34 -4.96 6.94 -7.99
C THR A 34 -5.99 6.03 -7.32
N GLY A 35 -7.28 6.38 -7.44
CA GLY A 35 -8.38 5.55 -6.94
C GLY A 35 -8.47 4.19 -7.64
N LEU A 36 -8.42 4.16 -8.97
CA LEU A 36 -8.47 2.91 -9.75
C LEU A 36 -7.29 2.00 -9.45
N VAL A 37 -6.08 2.55 -9.35
CA VAL A 37 -4.87 1.78 -8.99
C VAL A 37 -5.01 1.19 -7.58
N SER A 38 -5.53 1.97 -6.64
CA SER A 38 -5.74 1.51 -5.26
C SER A 38 -6.80 0.41 -5.16
N VAL A 39 -7.90 0.52 -5.93
CA VAL A 39 -8.90 -0.55 -6.07
C VAL A 39 -8.27 -1.80 -6.69
N ALA A 40 -7.41 -1.66 -7.70
CA ALA A 40 -6.72 -2.80 -8.30
C ALA A 40 -5.81 -3.51 -7.29
N PHE A 41 -5.00 -2.77 -6.52
CA PHE A 41 -4.16 -3.36 -5.47
C PHE A 41 -4.96 -4.04 -4.38
N ALA A 42 -6.02 -3.39 -3.88
CA ALA A 42 -6.90 -3.99 -2.88
C ALA A 42 -7.53 -5.29 -3.40
N SER A 43 -8.04 -5.26 -4.63
CA SER A 43 -8.68 -6.42 -5.27
C SER A 43 -7.69 -7.58 -5.48
N LEU A 44 -6.47 -7.29 -5.93
CA LEU A 44 -5.42 -8.30 -6.10
C LEU A 44 -5.02 -8.90 -4.74
N GLY A 45 -4.75 -8.07 -3.74
CA GLY A 45 -4.35 -8.54 -2.42
C GLY A 45 -5.44 -9.37 -1.74
N ILE A 46 -6.70 -8.94 -1.82
CA ILE A 46 -7.85 -9.68 -1.28
C ILE A 46 -8.05 -11.01 -2.00
N ARG A 47 -8.02 -11.00 -3.34
CA ARG A 47 -8.20 -12.21 -4.14
C ARG A 47 -7.13 -13.25 -3.82
N GLU A 48 -5.87 -12.84 -3.74
CA GLU A 48 -4.75 -13.75 -3.49
C GLU A 48 -4.73 -14.25 -2.04
N ASN A 49 -5.07 -13.40 -1.07
CA ASN A 49 -5.28 -13.85 0.31
C ASN A 49 -6.39 -14.91 0.41
N ARG A 50 -7.53 -14.68 -0.26
CA ARG A 50 -8.65 -15.64 -0.26
C ARG A 50 -8.32 -16.95 -0.98
N ALA A 51 -7.54 -16.88 -2.06
CA ALA A 51 -7.07 -18.07 -2.77
C ALA A 51 -6.19 -18.94 -1.86
N LEU A 52 -5.22 -18.33 -1.17
CA LEU A 52 -4.36 -19.05 -0.21
C LEU A 52 -5.18 -19.69 0.93
N VAL A 53 -6.18 -18.98 1.46
CA VAL A 53 -7.08 -19.52 2.48
C VAL A 53 -7.87 -20.72 1.94
N ALA A 54 -8.42 -20.61 0.73
CA ALA A 54 -9.19 -21.68 0.10
C ALA A 54 -8.34 -22.92 -0.22
N GLU A 55 -7.05 -22.73 -0.52
CA GLU A 55 -6.08 -23.79 -0.76
C GLU A 55 -5.58 -24.46 0.55
N GLY A 56 -6.00 -23.97 1.72
CA GLY A 56 -5.55 -24.48 3.01
C GLY A 56 -4.09 -24.13 3.31
N ALA A 57 -3.59 -23.02 2.76
CA ALA A 57 -2.23 -22.56 2.99
C ALA A 57 -1.97 -22.31 4.49
N ARG A 58 -0.69 -22.41 4.87
CA ARG A 58 -0.27 -22.20 6.26
C ARG A 58 -0.48 -20.75 6.68
N LYS A 59 -0.66 -20.53 7.99
CA LYS A 59 -0.94 -19.18 8.51
C LYS A 59 0.24 -18.24 8.27
N SER A 60 1.46 -18.74 8.39
CA SER A 60 2.69 -17.99 8.08
C SER A 60 2.76 -17.57 6.61
N GLU A 61 2.30 -18.42 5.68
CA GLU A 61 2.26 -18.13 4.25
C GLU A 61 1.22 -17.05 3.91
N ILE A 62 0.01 -17.16 4.47
CA ILE A 62 -1.05 -16.15 4.32
C ILE A 62 -0.58 -14.80 4.88
N ALA A 63 0.05 -14.80 6.06
CA ALA A 63 0.58 -13.60 6.69
C ALA A 63 1.74 -12.99 5.88
N GLY A 64 2.65 -13.82 5.36
CA GLY A 64 3.78 -13.39 4.53
C GLY A 64 3.33 -12.76 3.21
N SER A 65 2.37 -13.40 2.53
CA SER A 65 1.72 -12.87 1.32
C SER A 65 1.03 -11.52 1.60
N THR A 66 0.27 -11.41 2.69
CA THR A 66 -0.41 -10.18 3.10
C THR A 66 0.59 -9.04 3.35
N ALA A 67 1.66 -9.31 4.12
CA ALA A 67 2.72 -8.35 4.40
C ALA A 67 3.42 -7.89 3.12
N ARG A 68 3.66 -8.81 2.17
CA ARG A 68 4.24 -8.48 0.87
C ARG A 68 3.37 -7.49 0.11
N TYR A 69 2.06 -7.73 0.01
CA TYR A 69 1.16 -6.85 -0.74
C TYR A 69 1.01 -5.47 -0.11
N ILE A 70 0.92 -5.40 1.22
CA ILE A 70 0.98 -4.12 1.94
C ILE A 70 2.29 -3.37 1.60
N GLY A 71 3.42 -4.09 1.63
CA GLY A 71 4.72 -3.56 1.23
C GLY A 71 4.74 -3.01 -0.19
N LEU A 72 4.12 -3.70 -1.15
CA LEU A 72 4.04 -3.23 -2.54
C LEU A 72 3.20 -1.97 -2.70
N VAL A 73 2.10 -1.82 -1.95
CA VAL A 73 1.31 -0.57 -1.97
C VAL A 73 2.14 0.59 -1.38
N TRP A 74 2.87 0.34 -0.30
CA TRP A 74 3.82 1.33 0.26
C TRP A 74 4.92 1.69 -0.75
N THR A 75 5.49 0.71 -1.44
CA THR A 75 6.49 0.93 -2.49
C THR A 75 5.94 1.81 -3.61
N TRP A 76 4.72 1.55 -4.07
CA TRP A 76 4.07 2.38 -5.08
C TRP A 76 3.92 3.83 -4.61
N GLY A 77 3.42 4.05 -3.40
CA GLY A 77 3.25 5.40 -2.86
C GLY A 77 4.60 6.12 -2.71
N ALA A 78 5.63 5.42 -2.21
CA ALA A 78 6.98 5.98 -2.09
C ALA A 78 7.56 6.39 -3.46
N LEU A 79 7.49 5.51 -4.46
CA LEU A 79 8.00 5.79 -5.79
C LEU A 79 7.21 6.90 -6.48
N ALA A 80 5.88 6.93 -6.30
CA ALA A 80 5.04 7.98 -6.86
C ALA A 80 5.40 9.34 -6.27
N LEU A 81 5.57 9.45 -4.95
CA LEU A 81 6.03 10.68 -4.30
C LEU A 81 7.42 11.09 -4.78
N LEU A 82 8.36 10.15 -4.83
CA LEU A 82 9.72 10.41 -5.27
C LEU A 82 9.73 11.00 -6.69
N VAL A 83 9.05 10.36 -7.63
CA VAL A 83 9.06 10.82 -9.02
C VAL A 83 8.30 12.14 -9.16
N ILE A 84 7.09 12.27 -8.60
CA ILE A 84 6.29 13.50 -8.74
C ILE A 84 7.04 14.68 -8.12
N TYR A 85 7.56 14.55 -6.90
CA TYR A 85 8.11 15.69 -6.17
C TYR A 85 9.59 15.94 -6.40
N ALA A 86 10.41 14.91 -6.64
CA ALA A 86 11.82 15.12 -6.93
C ALA A 86 12.08 15.40 -8.41
N LEU A 87 11.29 14.83 -9.34
CA LEU A 87 11.59 14.85 -10.78
C LEU A 87 10.59 15.66 -11.61
N VAL A 88 9.31 15.71 -11.24
CA VAL A 88 8.27 16.41 -12.04
C VAL A 88 8.01 17.83 -11.52
N TYR A 89 7.89 18.01 -10.20
CA TYR A 89 7.58 19.29 -9.56
C TYR A 89 8.79 19.97 -8.91
N GLU A 90 10.01 19.50 -9.19
CA GLU A 90 11.28 20.13 -8.80
C GLU A 90 11.34 20.61 -7.34
N ASN A 91 10.95 19.76 -6.39
CA ASN A 91 10.94 20.05 -4.94
C ASN A 91 10.02 21.21 -4.51
N SER A 92 8.92 21.46 -5.22
CA SER A 92 7.95 22.48 -4.84
C SER A 92 7.44 22.33 -3.39
N TRP A 93 7.16 21.10 -2.95
CA TRP A 93 6.67 20.80 -1.60
C TRP A 93 7.78 20.36 -0.64
N LYS A 94 8.25 21.21 0.28
CA LYS A 94 9.47 20.98 1.09
C LYS A 94 9.47 19.71 1.94
N GLU A 95 8.31 19.28 2.41
CA GLU A 95 8.18 18.14 3.33
C GLU A 95 8.07 16.79 2.62
N TRP A 96 8.05 16.75 1.27
CA TRP A 96 7.82 15.52 0.49
C TRP A 96 8.75 14.37 0.90
N TRP A 97 10.00 14.69 1.24
CA TRP A 97 11.02 13.70 1.57
C TRP A 97 10.69 12.95 2.87
N GLN A 98 10.02 13.58 3.83
CA GLN A 98 9.61 12.94 5.09
C GLN A 98 8.57 11.86 4.83
N PHE A 99 7.61 12.16 3.96
CA PHE A 99 6.58 11.22 3.54
C PHE A 99 7.18 10.10 2.68
N PHE A 100 8.05 10.43 1.73
CA PHE A 100 8.79 9.44 0.96
C PHE A 100 9.55 8.45 1.86
N LEU A 101 10.35 8.95 2.81
CA LEU A 101 11.11 8.10 3.72
C LEU A 101 10.19 7.24 4.59
N SER A 102 9.09 7.81 5.10
CA SER A 102 8.12 7.06 5.90
C SER A 102 7.49 5.91 5.11
N PHE A 103 7.10 6.18 3.86
CA PHE A 103 6.53 5.16 2.96
C PHE A 103 7.57 4.10 2.59
N ALA A 104 8.81 4.52 2.29
CA ALA A 104 9.91 3.61 1.97
C ALA A 104 10.26 2.70 3.15
N THR A 105 10.32 3.24 4.37
CA THR A 105 10.54 2.45 5.58
C THR A 105 9.41 1.45 5.82
N ALA A 106 8.15 1.86 5.66
CA ALA A 106 7.00 0.96 5.78
C ALA A 106 7.03 -0.15 4.72
N ALA A 107 7.41 0.17 3.47
CA ALA A 107 7.58 -0.79 2.40
C ALA A 107 8.66 -1.83 2.72
N VAL A 108 9.87 -1.36 3.07
CA VAL A 108 11.00 -2.22 3.40
C VAL A 108 10.69 -3.10 4.61
N GLY A 109 10.12 -2.52 5.67
CA GLY A 109 9.72 -3.28 6.86
C GLY A 109 8.71 -4.39 6.54
N SER A 110 7.72 -4.09 5.71
CA SER A 110 6.70 -5.06 5.29
C SER A 110 7.28 -6.18 4.42
N ILE A 111 8.22 -5.85 3.51
CA ILE A 111 8.89 -6.84 2.65
C ILE A 111 9.85 -7.72 3.44
N ILE A 112 10.64 -7.14 4.36
CA ILE A 112 11.53 -7.91 5.25
C ILE A 112 10.68 -8.89 6.07
N PHE A 113 9.60 -8.40 6.67
CA PHE A 113 8.71 -9.22 7.47
C PHE A 113 8.05 -10.35 6.65
N ALA A 114 7.61 -10.04 5.43
CA ALA A 114 7.08 -11.03 4.48
C ALA A 114 8.11 -12.13 4.17
N ASN A 115 9.37 -11.77 3.96
CA ASN A 115 10.43 -12.72 3.65
C ASN A 115 10.81 -13.57 4.87
N MET A 116 10.77 -13.01 6.09
CA MET A 116 10.95 -13.80 7.32
C MET A 116 9.86 -14.86 7.46
N LEU A 117 8.59 -14.47 7.32
CA LEU A 117 7.45 -15.40 7.37
C LEU A 117 7.48 -16.46 6.27
N GLY A 118 7.90 -16.09 5.06
CA GLY A 118 8.08 -17.03 3.95
C GLY A 118 9.14 -18.09 4.25
N ARG A 119 10.29 -17.67 4.81
CA ARG A 119 11.36 -18.59 5.22
C ARG A 119 10.93 -19.54 6.34
N ASP A 120 10.18 -19.04 7.31
CA ASP A 120 9.64 -19.87 8.40
C ASP A 120 8.63 -20.89 7.87
N ALA A 121 7.75 -20.46 6.95
CA ALA A 121 6.86 -21.36 6.23
C ALA A 121 7.65 -22.44 5.47
N GLU A 122 8.64 -22.08 4.65
CA GLU A 122 9.47 -23.06 3.92
C GLU A 122 10.17 -24.06 4.86
N ALA A 123 10.61 -23.60 6.03
CA ALA A 123 11.24 -24.44 7.05
C ALA A 123 10.25 -25.31 7.86
N GLY A 124 8.94 -25.20 7.61
CA GLY A 124 7.92 -25.91 8.37
C GLY A 124 7.78 -25.44 9.82
N LYS A 125 8.31 -24.24 10.14
CA LYS A 125 8.26 -23.66 11.48
C LYS A 125 7.16 -22.61 11.53
N GLU A 126 6.23 -22.75 12.45
CA GLU A 126 5.29 -21.69 12.81
C GLU A 126 5.66 -21.19 14.21
N ASP A 127 6.39 -20.07 14.27
CA ASP A 127 6.69 -19.41 15.53
C ASP A 127 5.50 -18.50 15.91
N GLU A 128 4.78 -18.88 16.96
CA GLU A 128 3.64 -18.11 17.49
C GLU A 128 4.01 -16.67 17.86
N SER A 129 5.26 -16.41 18.25
CA SER A 129 5.72 -15.04 18.55
C SER A 129 5.78 -14.19 17.27
N VAL A 130 6.31 -14.73 16.18
CA VAL A 130 6.40 -14.07 14.87
C VAL A 130 5.01 -13.89 14.27
N MET A 131 4.13 -14.89 14.42
CA MET A 131 2.73 -14.77 14.01
C MET A 131 1.94 -13.74 14.84
N GLY A 132 2.23 -13.64 16.15
CA GLY A 132 1.70 -12.59 17.02
C GLY A 132 2.11 -11.19 16.55
N LEU A 133 3.39 -11.01 16.22
CA LEU A 133 3.92 -9.77 15.65
C LEU A 133 3.26 -9.44 14.31
N GLY A 134 3.03 -10.42 13.44
CA GLY A 134 2.36 -10.20 12.16
C GLY A 134 0.92 -9.71 12.31
N ARG A 135 0.15 -10.33 13.22
CA ARG A 135 -1.21 -9.85 13.54
C ARG A 135 -1.20 -8.45 14.14
N LEU A 136 -0.23 -8.14 14.99
CA LEU A 136 -0.07 -6.80 15.56
C LEU A 136 0.24 -5.77 14.45
N LEU A 137 1.18 -6.08 13.56
CA LEU A 137 1.56 -5.20 12.45
C LEU A 137 0.37 -4.90 11.55
N VAL A 138 -0.41 -5.91 11.16
CA VAL A 138 -1.61 -5.73 10.32
C VAL A 138 -2.65 -4.85 11.02
N LYS A 139 -2.86 -5.03 12.33
CA LYS A 139 -3.77 -4.18 13.12
C LYS A 139 -3.28 -2.73 13.19
N VAL A 140 -2.00 -2.52 13.48
CA VAL A 140 -1.40 -1.19 13.55
C VAL A 140 -1.49 -0.48 12.20
N GLN A 141 -1.20 -1.19 11.11
CA GLN A 141 -1.36 -0.66 9.75
C GLN A 141 -2.82 -0.29 9.46
N LEU A 142 -3.79 -1.18 9.78
CA LEU A 142 -5.21 -0.87 9.59
C LEU A 142 -5.64 0.38 10.35
N ILE A 143 -5.34 0.44 11.66
CA ILE A 143 -5.71 1.58 12.50
C ILE A 143 -5.03 2.86 12.00
N GLY A 144 -3.72 2.79 11.72
CA GLY A 144 -2.94 3.91 11.20
C GLY A 144 -3.50 4.45 9.88
N MET A 145 -3.88 3.56 8.95
CA MET A 145 -4.46 3.97 7.68
C MET A 145 -5.84 4.59 7.85
N MET A 146 -6.68 4.03 8.71
CA MET A 146 -8.00 4.62 9.00
C MET A 146 -7.87 6.00 9.62
N VAL A 147 -6.99 6.16 10.62
CA VAL A 147 -6.71 7.47 11.23
C VAL A 147 -6.19 8.45 10.18
N GLY A 148 -5.19 8.07 9.38
CA GLY A 148 -4.64 8.92 8.34
C GLY A 148 -5.67 9.36 7.30
N VAL A 149 -6.48 8.43 6.78
CA VAL A 149 -7.54 8.72 5.81
C VAL A 149 -8.61 9.65 6.40
N ILE A 150 -9.06 9.39 7.63
CA ILE A 150 -10.05 10.23 8.31
C ILE A 150 -9.48 11.64 8.57
N SER A 151 -8.24 11.73 9.02
CA SER A 151 -7.56 13.02 9.23
C SER A 151 -7.48 13.85 7.96
N LEU A 152 -7.20 13.24 6.80
CA LEU A 152 -7.19 13.98 5.53
C LEU A 152 -8.55 14.63 5.20
N VAL A 153 -9.66 13.98 5.56
CA VAL A 153 -11.00 14.53 5.34
C VAL A 153 -11.31 15.64 6.35
N ILE A 154 -11.02 15.40 7.63
CA ILE A 154 -11.27 16.37 8.71
C ILE A 154 -10.45 17.65 8.51
N ASP A 155 -9.19 17.51 8.09
CA ASP A 155 -8.26 18.61 7.88
C ASP A 155 -8.51 19.36 6.55
N GLY A 156 -9.54 18.98 5.76
CA GLY A 156 -9.80 19.56 4.45
C GLY A 156 -8.66 19.33 3.45
N LYS A 157 -7.91 18.24 3.62
CA LYS A 157 -6.82 17.82 2.74
C LYS A 157 -7.25 16.87 1.63
N PHE A 158 -8.49 16.39 1.63
CA PHE A 158 -9.01 15.56 0.57
C PHE A 158 -10.50 15.84 0.25
N PRO A 159 -10.87 16.08 -1.03
CA PRO A 159 -9.98 16.32 -2.17
C PRO A 159 -9.21 17.64 -2.00
N ARG A 160 -7.94 17.66 -2.44
CA ARG A 160 -7.06 18.83 -2.28
C ARG A 160 -7.11 19.73 -3.52
N ASP A 161 -7.19 21.04 -3.29
CA ASP A 161 -7.06 22.03 -4.36
C ASP A 161 -5.62 22.07 -4.91
N THR A 162 -5.47 22.17 -6.24
CA THR A 162 -4.18 22.27 -6.94
C THR A 162 -3.33 23.49 -6.57
N ALA A 163 -3.91 24.51 -5.94
CA ALA A 163 -3.18 25.64 -5.36
C ALA A 163 -2.23 25.19 -4.22
N HIS A 164 -2.46 24.02 -3.64
CA HIS A 164 -1.58 23.44 -2.62
C HIS A 164 -0.57 22.50 -3.26
N GLN A 165 0.70 22.64 -2.87
CA GLN A 165 1.80 21.86 -3.46
C GLN A 165 1.66 20.35 -3.18
N ASP A 166 0.99 19.97 -2.10
CA ASP A 166 0.79 18.57 -1.67
C ASP A 166 -0.44 17.88 -2.30
N TRP A 167 -1.09 18.51 -3.30
CA TRP A 167 -2.37 18.01 -3.82
C TRP A 167 -2.30 16.58 -4.37
N ALA A 168 -1.27 16.26 -5.16
CA ALA A 168 -1.09 14.94 -5.75
C ALA A 168 -0.75 13.90 -4.67
N ALA A 169 0.06 14.28 -3.68
CA ALA A 169 0.36 13.44 -2.52
C ALA A 169 -0.90 13.07 -1.72
N CYS A 170 -1.82 14.02 -1.51
CA CYS A 170 -3.06 13.77 -0.77
C CYS A 170 -3.93 12.71 -1.44
N ASN A 171 -3.99 12.67 -2.78
CA ASN A 171 -4.66 11.59 -3.50
C ASN A 171 -4.02 10.22 -3.19
N ILE A 172 -2.68 10.15 -3.28
CA ILE A 172 -1.92 8.91 -3.01
C ILE A 172 -2.14 8.45 -1.57
N PHE A 173 -2.09 9.37 -0.60
CA PHE A 173 -2.28 9.06 0.82
C PHE A 173 -3.66 8.51 1.09
N PHE A 174 -4.69 9.18 0.56
CA PHE A 174 -6.07 8.79 0.78
C PHE A 174 -6.36 7.40 0.18
N PHE A 175 -6.11 7.23 -1.12
CA PHE A 175 -6.45 5.98 -1.79
C PHE A 175 -5.50 4.83 -1.46
N GLY A 176 -4.19 5.09 -1.35
CA GLY A 176 -3.22 4.09 -0.92
C GLY A 176 -3.51 3.60 0.51
N GLY A 177 -3.88 4.51 1.41
CA GLY A 177 -4.31 4.18 2.76
C GLY A 177 -5.56 3.29 2.76
N LEU A 178 -6.57 3.61 1.94
CA LEU A 178 -7.75 2.77 1.77
C LEU A 178 -7.42 1.37 1.22
N ALA A 179 -6.50 1.26 0.26
CA ALA A 179 -6.08 -0.03 -0.28
C ALA A 179 -5.41 -0.91 0.80
N ILE A 180 -4.48 -0.34 1.58
CA ILE A 180 -3.83 -1.05 2.69
C ILE A 180 -4.88 -1.43 3.74
N ALA A 181 -5.77 -0.51 4.12
CA ALA A 181 -6.83 -0.79 5.08
C ALA A 181 -7.73 -1.95 4.62
N ALA A 182 -8.12 -1.99 3.34
CA ALA A 182 -8.93 -3.07 2.79
C ALA A 182 -8.20 -4.42 2.82
N ILE A 183 -6.91 -4.46 2.46
CA ILE A 183 -6.08 -5.67 2.52
C ILE A 183 -5.96 -6.16 3.97
N CYS A 184 -5.65 -5.26 4.92
CA CYS A 184 -5.55 -5.59 6.34
C CYS A 184 -6.88 -6.10 6.90
N ALA A 185 -7.99 -5.44 6.59
CA ALA A 185 -9.32 -5.83 7.06
C ALA A 185 -9.70 -7.23 6.56
N ASN A 186 -9.44 -7.53 5.28
CA ASN A 186 -9.67 -8.87 4.74
C ASN A 186 -8.78 -9.92 5.42
N ALA A 187 -7.47 -9.65 5.58
CA ALA A 187 -6.57 -10.59 6.24
C ALA A 187 -6.98 -10.91 7.69
N LEU A 188 -7.43 -9.89 8.44
CA LEU A 188 -7.93 -10.08 9.80
C LEU A 188 -9.25 -10.85 9.83
N ALA A 189 -10.16 -10.59 8.88
CA ALA A 189 -11.41 -11.34 8.77
C ALA A 189 -11.14 -12.83 8.46
N SER A 190 -10.27 -13.12 7.49
CA SER A 190 -9.89 -14.49 7.11
C SER A 190 -9.18 -15.26 8.23
N SER A 191 -8.55 -14.57 9.18
CA SER A 191 -7.87 -15.22 10.32
C SER A 191 -8.80 -15.65 11.47
N ARG A 192 -10.07 -15.22 11.43
CA ARG A 192 -11.08 -15.52 12.47
C ARG A 192 -12.01 -16.67 12.08
N SER A 193 -12.11 -16.99 10.79
CA SER A 193 -12.85 -18.13 10.23
C SER A 193 -12.01 -19.40 10.31
#